data_AF-A0A5M8SMV6-F1
#
_entry.id   AF-A0A5M8SMV6-F1
#
_cell.length_a   1.000
_cell.length_b   1.000
_cell.length_c   1.000
_cell.angle_alpha   90.00
_cell.angle_beta   90.00
_cell.angle_gamma   90.00
#
_symmetry.space_group_name_H-M   'P 1'
#
loop_
_entity.id
_entity.type
_entity.pdbx_description
1 polymer ?
#
loop_
_entity_poly.entity_id
_entity_poly.type
_entity_poly.pdbx_seq_one_letter_code
_entity_poly.pdbx_strand_id
1 'polypeptide(L)'
;MSNRFPAAGVFPTCAFVFALLVPAAPAQQVRDPILEGYVTSLNLPQSFAVNGQRVDLQPGATYGLQKDRRTTSESPLKDALQVGAYVFVRGSLDGKTKVVRGQTILFRDDWDRKLSGVGVITKMISGGPEPLFSADGYTIRITPATDLTFHGEINTIADVGVNTWLQYEGKRDRQGVLVATKAKFMRVASKPAKVLKGPLEYEMELQPPDFLSHKQGRVKMAAIGGWHSIPADKELQARVQRVGMRVVPAFQKQMTEDDPARIHFQFWAVDDEQLHEEFCSLTGGLILVSRQSLERLANDDQLAAVLADGVAFVIQRQGISRLVASRVALGEEAASLALMSFAPATALFFAMDSNLPNKQYVQQQEEQRARLALSLMADAGYDPKQAPEAWRLVAPKHLPRNLDSLKYPDRSGYQLGILNLQYRQQNSTAISPRP
;
A
#
# COMPACT_ATOMS: atom_id res chain seq x y z
N MET A 1 40.34 -90.87 8.70
CA MET A 1 39.19 -91.50 7.98
C MET A 1 38.80 -90.53 6.85
N SER A 2 39.42 -90.64 5.67
CA SER A 2 38.85 -91.27 4.45
C SER A 2 37.49 -90.64 4.05
N ASN A 3 37.21 -90.14 2.85
CA ASN A 3 37.69 -90.50 1.51
C ASN A 3 37.06 -89.54 0.44
N ARG A 4 37.77 -89.36 -0.68
CA ARG A 4 37.31 -89.25 -2.10
C ARG A 4 36.63 -87.98 -2.71
N PHE A 5 37.23 -87.58 -3.84
CA PHE A 5 36.93 -86.66 -4.97
C PHE A 5 35.59 -86.90 -5.75
N PRO A 6 35.31 -86.27 -6.94
CA PRO A 6 34.99 -84.85 -7.29
C PRO A 6 33.73 -84.74 -8.22
N ALA A 7 33.30 -83.55 -8.67
CA ALA A 7 32.54 -83.38 -9.94
C ALA A 7 32.37 -81.91 -10.38
N ALA A 8 32.23 -81.72 -11.70
CA ALA A 8 32.31 -80.50 -12.47
C ALA A 8 30.96 -79.82 -12.77
N GLY A 9 31.05 -78.51 -13.07
CA GLY A 9 30.37 -77.87 -14.22
C GLY A 9 28.93 -77.36 -14.03
N VAL A 10 28.75 -76.05 -14.23
CA VAL A 10 27.85 -75.39 -15.23
C VAL A 10 27.82 -73.89 -14.92
N PHE A 11 28.31 -73.06 -15.85
CA PHE A 11 28.11 -71.61 -15.86
C PHE A 11 26.93 -71.27 -16.77
N PRO A 12 25.95 -70.43 -16.35
CA PRO A 12 25.08 -69.74 -17.28
C PRO A 12 25.57 -68.30 -17.53
N THR A 13 25.52 -67.95 -18.80
CA THR A 13 25.83 -66.67 -19.43
C THR A 13 24.90 -65.53 -18.96
N CYS A 14 25.48 -64.44 -18.44
CA CYS A 14 24.76 -63.18 -18.22
C CYS A 14 24.70 -62.37 -19.53
N ALA A 15 23.48 -62.13 -20.03
CA ALA A 15 23.22 -61.18 -21.10
C ALA A 15 23.28 -59.74 -20.56
N PHE A 16 24.20 -58.92 -21.10
CA PHE A 16 24.25 -57.48 -20.85
C PHE A 16 23.22 -56.76 -21.73
N VAL A 17 22.19 -56.18 -21.11
CA VAL A 17 21.31 -55.20 -21.77
C VAL A 17 21.96 -53.83 -21.63
N PHE A 18 22.45 -53.28 -22.73
CA PHE A 18 22.93 -51.90 -22.82
C PHE A 18 21.71 -50.96 -22.86
N ALA A 19 21.38 -50.34 -21.71
CA ALA A 19 20.43 -49.24 -21.67
C ALA A 19 21.11 -47.95 -22.18
N LEU A 20 20.66 -47.46 -23.33
CA LEU A 20 21.02 -46.14 -23.85
C LEU A 20 20.48 -45.06 -22.90
N LEU A 21 21.39 -44.47 -22.10
CA LEU A 21 21.13 -43.27 -21.32
C LEU A 21 20.98 -42.08 -22.28
N VAL A 22 19.74 -41.73 -22.59
CA VAL A 22 19.41 -40.42 -23.17
C VAL A 22 19.68 -39.38 -22.08
N PRO A 23 20.52 -38.35 -22.31
CA PRO A 23 20.68 -37.29 -21.34
C PRO A 23 19.35 -36.53 -21.23
N ALA A 24 18.68 -36.69 -20.09
CA ALA A 24 17.56 -35.83 -19.75
C ALA A 24 18.08 -34.39 -19.73
N ALA A 25 17.47 -33.52 -20.55
CA ALA A 25 17.68 -32.08 -20.46
C ALA A 25 17.50 -31.67 -18.99
N PRO A 26 18.38 -30.82 -18.42
CA PRO A 26 18.26 -30.44 -17.02
C PRO A 26 16.88 -29.84 -16.81
N ALA A 27 16.07 -30.52 -15.98
CA ALA A 27 14.83 -29.95 -15.47
C ALA A 27 15.19 -28.58 -14.93
N GLN A 28 14.60 -27.54 -15.51
CA GLN A 28 14.89 -26.15 -15.22
C GLN A 28 14.53 -25.92 -13.75
N GLN A 29 15.52 -26.09 -12.87
CA GLN A 29 15.36 -25.95 -11.43
C GLN A 29 14.86 -24.54 -11.21
N VAL A 30 13.62 -24.41 -10.74
CA VAL A 30 12.98 -23.13 -10.45
C VAL A 30 13.79 -22.51 -9.31
N ARG A 31 14.79 -21.70 -9.65
CA ARG A 31 15.59 -20.99 -8.64
C ARG A 31 14.68 -19.99 -7.94
N ASP A 32 14.71 -19.93 -6.63
CA ASP A 32 13.95 -18.93 -5.89
C ASP A 32 14.39 -17.51 -6.32
N PRO A 33 13.46 -16.54 -6.33
CA PRO A 33 13.82 -15.15 -6.55
C PRO A 33 14.91 -14.69 -5.58
N ILE A 34 15.93 -14.02 -6.10
CA ILE A 34 17.03 -13.46 -5.29
C ILE A 34 16.77 -12.00 -4.88
N LEU A 35 15.75 -11.39 -5.50
CA LEU A 35 15.28 -10.05 -5.21
C LEU A 35 13.80 -9.96 -5.59
N GLU A 36 13.01 -9.30 -4.75
CA GLU A 36 11.63 -8.95 -5.03
C GLU A 36 11.35 -7.51 -4.60
N GLY A 37 10.32 -6.90 -5.18
CA GLY A 37 9.88 -5.56 -4.82
C GLY A 37 9.40 -4.77 -6.03
N TYR A 38 9.28 -3.46 -5.83
CA TYR A 38 8.82 -2.55 -6.87
C TYR A 38 9.98 -2.04 -7.72
N VAL A 39 9.75 -1.96 -9.03
CA VAL A 39 10.64 -1.27 -9.95
C VAL A 39 10.62 0.23 -9.61
N THR A 40 11.78 0.79 -9.30
CA THR A 40 11.95 2.18 -8.83
C THR A 40 12.62 3.07 -9.86
N SER A 41 13.38 2.50 -10.80
CA SER A 41 13.94 3.20 -11.96
C SER A 41 14.13 2.24 -13.14
N LEU A 42 14.19 2.79 -14.35
CA LEU A 42 14.41 2.05 -15.60
C LEU A 42 15.54 2.70 -16.39
N ASN A 43 16.51 1.89 -16.83
CA ASN A 43 17.57 2.26 -17.77
C ASN A 43 17.66 1.17 -18.84
N LEU A 44 16.54 0.92 -19.51
CA LEU A 44 16.41 -0.14 -20.50
C LEU A 44 17.22 0.18 -21.78
N PRO A 45 17.76 -0.84 -22.47
CA PRO A 45 17.60 -2.27 -22.19
C PRO A 45 18.61 -2.83 -21.17
N GLN A 46 19.49 -2.00 -20.61
CA GLN A 46 20.66 -2.45 -19.85
C GLN A 46 20.34 -2.84 -18.42
N SER A 47 19.54 -2.04 -17.72
CA SER A 47 19.29 -2.24 -16.28
C SER A 47 18.00 -1.58 -15.81
N PHE A 48 17.59 -1.94 -14.61
CA PHE A 48 16.53 -1.28 -13.85
C PHE A 48 16.86 -1.38 -12.35
N ALA A 49 16.09 -0.75 -11.48
CA ALA A 49 16.25 -0.91 -10.04
C ALA A 49 14.99 -1.46 -9.38
N VAL A 50 15.13 -2.38 -8.44
CA VAL A 50 14.05 -2.90 -7.60
C VAL A 50 14.30 -2.44 -6.16
N ASN A 51 13.37 -1.67 -5.59
CA ASN A 51 13.51 -1.03 -4.28
C ASN A 51 14.86 -0.28 -4.11
N GLY A 52 15.35 0.35 -5.18
CA GLY A 52 16.65 1.04 -5.24
C GLY A 52 17.86 0.14 -5.57
N GLN A 53 17.72 -1.19 -5.52
CA GLN A 53 18.80 -2.11 -5.84
C GLN A 53 18.91 -2.34 -7.35
N ARG A 54 20.08 -2.06 -7.93
CA ARG A 54 20.34 -2.20 -9.37
C ARG A 54 20.30 -3.67 -9.81
N VAL A 55 19.58 -3.89 -10.91
CA VAL A 55 19.45 -5.14 -11.64
C VAL A 55 19.93 -4.94 -13.07
N ASP A 56 21.04 -5.57 -13.44
CA ASP A 56 21.54 -5.62 -14.81
C ASP A 56 20.83 -6.76 -15.56
N LEU A 57 20.11 -6.41 -16.62
CA LEU A 57 19.38 -7.36 -17.46
C LEU A 57 20.36 -8.16 -18.30
N GLN A 58 20.33 -9.48 -18.17
CA GLN A 58 21.17 -10.36 -18.98
C GLN A 58 20.61 -10.48 -20.41
N PRO A 59 21.47 -10.60 -21.44
CA PRO A 59 21.02 -10.93 -22.79
C PRO A 59 20.18 -12.21 -22.77
N GLY A 60 19.02 -12.18 -23.43
CA GLY A 60 18.08 -13.31 -23.44
C GLY A 60 17.26 -13.49 -22.16
N ALA A 61 17.21 -12.48 -21.27
CA ALA A 61 16.36 -12.53 -20.10
C ALA A 61 14.90 -12.86 -20.45
N THR A 62 14.28 -13.73 -19.66
CA THR A 62 12.92 -14.22 -19.87
C THR A 62 11.92 -13.54 -18.94
N TYR A 63 10.66 -13.45 -19.37
CA TYR A 63 9.58 -12.82 -18.61
C TYR A 63 8.39 -13.78 -18.42
N GLY A 64 7.67 -13.63 -17.32
CA GLY A 64 6.50 -14.44 -16.96
C GLY A 64 5.80 -13.95 -15.70
N LEU A 65 4.81 -14.68 -15.22
CA LEU A 65 4.17 -14.47 -13.92
C LEU A 65 4.84 -15.31 -12.83
N GLN A 66 4.68 -14.92 -11.58
CA GLN A 66 5.28 -15.60 -10.43
C GLN A 66 4.97 -17.10 -10.41
N LYS A 67 3.72 -17.48 -10.73
CA LYS A 67 3.28 -18.88 -10.78
C LYS A 67 3.54 -19.58 -12.12
N ASP A 68 4.06 -18.89 -13.12
CA ASP A 68 4.32 -19.51 -14.41
C ASP A 68 5.41 -20.57 -14.30
N ARG A 69 5.12 -21.74 -14.86
CA ARG A 69 6.08 -22.85 -14.95
C ARG A 69 7.14 -22.64 -16.03
N ARG A 70 6.86 -21.77 -17.01
CA ARG A 70 7.75 -21.45 -18.14
C ARG A 70 7.75 -19.95 -18.36
N THR A 71 8.90 -19.43 -18.74
CA THR A 71 9.10 -18.01 -19.09
C THR A 71 9.74 -17.93 -20.46
N THR A 72 9.55 -16.82 -21.17
CA THR A 72 10.12 -16.61 -22.51
C THR A 72 10.61 -15.19 -22.69
N SER A 73 11.64 -15.00 -23.51
CA SER A 73 12.18 -13.68 -23.88
C SER A 73 11.24 -12.89 -24.79
N GLU A 74 10.28 -13.56 -25.43
CA GLU A 74 9.26 -12.97 -26.31
C GLU A 74 7.95 -12.64 -25.58
N SER A 75 7.91 -12.77 -24.25
CA SER A 75 6.68 -12.55 -23.50
C SER A 75 6.26 -11.07 -23.56
N PRO A 76 4.97 -10.76 -23.76
CA PRO A 76 4.46 -9.39 -23.78
C PRO A 76 4.63 -8.67 -22.44
N LEU A 77 4.87 -9.42 -21.36
CA LEU A 77 5.19 -8.86 -20.04
C LEU A 77 6.49 -8.05 -20.02
N LYS A 78 7.36 -8.23 -21.02
CA LYS A 78 8.53 -7.37 -21.20
C LYS A 78 8.14 -5.90 -21.29
N ASP A 79 7.03 -5.59 -21.96
CA ASP A 79 6.53 -4.22 -22.12
C ASP A 79 5.81 -3.71 -20.86
N ALA A 80 5.46 -4.61 -19.93
CA ALA A 80 4.91 -4.28 -18.63
C ALA A 80 5.99 -3.88 -17.60
N LEU A 81 7.28 -4.02 -17.94
CA LEU A 81 8.37 -3.60 -17.07
C LEU A 81 8.46 -2.08 -17.02
N GLN A 82 7.83 -1.49 -16.00
CA GLN A 82 7.79 -0.05 -15.79
C GLN A 82 8.01 0.31 -14.32
N VAL A 83 8.39 1.56 -14.04
CA VAL A 83 8.44 2.08 -12.66
C VAL A 83 7.07 1.88 -12.00
N GLY A 84 7.06 1.21 -10.85
CA GLY A 84 5.88 0.79 -10.11
C GLY A 84 5.45 -0.66 -10.31
N ALA A 85 6.04 -1.39 -11.25
CA ALA A 85 5.73 -2.81 -11.40
C ALA A 85 6.33 -3.60 -10.22
N TYR A 86 5.55 -4.49 -9.60
CA TYR A 86 6.08 -5.44 -8.62
C TYR A 86 6.65 -6.65 -9.34
N VAL A 87 7.92 -6.94 -9.11
CA VAL A 87 8.66 -8.01 -9.80
C VAL A 87 9.42 -8.90 -8.85
N PHE A 88 9.63 -10.14 -9.28
CA PHE A 88 10.53 -11.11 -8.68
C PHE A 88 11.65 -11.39 -9.68
N VAL A 89 12.89 -11.17 -9.26
CA VAL A 89 14.08 -11.32 -10.10
C VAL A 89 14.80 -12.60 -9.72
N ARG A 90 14.97 -13.50 -10.69
CA ARG A 90 15.84 -14.69 -10.57
C ARG A 90 17.14 -14.43 -11.33
N GLY A 91 18.26 -14.87 -10.75
CA GLY A 91 19.57 -14.65 -11.35
C GLY A 91 20.72 -14.91 -10.37
N SER A 92 21.74 -14.05 -10.42
CA SER A 92 22.88 -14.11 -9.49
C SER A 92 23.19 -12.74 -8.90
N LEU A 93 23.70 -12.71 -7.66
CA LEU A 93 24.16 -11.49 -6.99
C LEU A 93 25.69 -11.42 -7.09
N ASP A 94 26.22 -10.32 -7.59
CA ASP A 94 27.65 -10.06 -7.51
C ASP A 94 28.05 -9.72 -6.07
N GLY A 95 28.85 -10.58 -5.43
CA GLY A 95 29.22 -10.44 -4.03
C GLY A 95 29.99 -9.16 -3.71
N LYS A 96 30.71 -8.59 -4.69
CA LYS A 96 31.53 -7.38 -4.53
C LYS A 96 30.73 -6.11 -4.80
N THR A 97 30.05 -6.05 -5.95
CA THR A 97 29.34 -4.82 -6.36
C THR A 97 27.91 -4.75 -5.83
N LYS A 98 27.38 -5.86 -5.29
CA LYS A 98 25.99 -6.03 -4.87
C LYS A 98 24.96 -5.83 -6.00
N VAL A 99 25.43 -5.81 -7.25
CA VAL A 99 24.58 -5.73 -8.44
C VAL A 99 23.95 -7.10 -8.70
N VAL A 100 22.65 -7.10 -8.99
CA VAL A 100 21.93 -8.31 -9.37
C VAL A 100 22.00 -8.48 -10.88
N ARG A 101 22.40 -9.66 -11.35
CA ARG A 101 22.34 -10.04 -12.76
C ARG A 101 21.03 -10.80 -13.00
N GLY A 102 20.03 -10.10 -13.54
CA GLY A 102 18.67 -10.61 -13.73
C GLY A 102 18.56 -11.46 -15.00
N GLN A 103 18.22 -12.75 -14.83
CA GLN A 103 18.04 -13.70 -15.93
C GLN A 103 16.56 -13.98 -16.22
N THR A 104 15.71 -13.95 -15.19
CA THR A 104 14.27 -14.10 -15.34
C THR A 104 13.56 -13.07 -14.48
N ILE A 105 12.63 -12.33 -15.10
CA ILE A 105 11.83 -11.30 -14.45
C ILE A 105 10.39 -11.79 -14.39
N LEU A 106 9.88 -12.01 -13.19
CA LEU A 106 8.50 -12.45 -12.98
C LEU A 106 7.68 -11.29 -12.46
N PHE A 107 6.46 -11.15 -12.95
CA PHE A 107 5.49 -10.20 -12.41
C PHE A 107 4.61 -10.89 -11.38
N ARG A 108 4.10 -10.11 -10.42
CA ARG A 108 3.06 -10.58 -9.51
C ARG A 108 1.87 -11.09 -10.31
N ASP A 109 1.24 -12.18 -9.88
CA ASP A 109 0.16 -12.82 -10.67
C ASP A 109 -1.06 -11.92 -10.88
N ASP A 110 -1.17 -10.82 -10.15
CA ASP A 110 -2.22 -9.82 -10.26
C ASP A 110 -1.84 -8.58 -11.09
N TRP A 111 -0.75 -8.64 -11.86
CA TRP A 111 -0.22 -7.49 -12.62
C TRP A 111 -1.23 -6.83 -13.56
N ASP A 112 -2.17 -7.60 -14.14
CA ASP A 112 -3.22 -7.12 -15.06
C ASP A 112 -4.61 -7.12 -14.44
N ARG A 113 -4.71 -7.34 -13.11
CA ARG A 113 -6.01 -7.54 -12.48
C ARG A 113 -6.93 -6.36 -12.71
N LYS A 114 -8.19 -6.71 -12.91
CA LYS A 114 -9.32 -5.81 -12.68
C LYS A 114 -9.15 -5.19 -11.29
N LEU A 115 -9.05 -3.87 -11.23
CA LEU A 115 -8.90 -3.14 -9.98
C LEU A 115 -10.26 -3.13 -9.28
N SER A 116 -10.27 -3.45 -8.00
CA SER A 116 -11.44 -3.34 -7.16
C SER A 116 -11.07 -2.79 -5.80
N GLY A 117 -12.03 -2.15 -5.14
CA GLY A 117 -11.80 -1.53 -3.86
C GLY A 117 -13.05 -0.87 -3.31
N VAL A 118 -12.92 -0.31 -2.11
CA VAL A 118 -13.96 0.47 -1.44
C VAL A 118 -13.33 1.75 -0.92
N GLY A 119 -13.86 2.91 -1.34
CA GLY A 119 -13.36 4.20 -0.89
C GLY A 119 -14.47 5.24 -0.83
N VAL A 120 -14.26 6.29 -0.05
CA VAL A 120 -15.15 7.45 -0.04
C VAL A 120 -14.84 8.34 -1.24
N ILE A 121 -15.88 8.93 -1.83
CA ILE A 121 -15.75 9.99 -2.81
C ILE A 121 -15.28 11.25 -2.08
N THR A 122 -14.04 11.63 -2.33
CA THR A 122 -13.42 12.82 -1.72
C THR A 122 -13.68 14.08 -2.53
N LYS A 123 -13.93 13.93 -3.84
CA LYS A 123 -14.11 15.03 -4.79
C LYS A 123 -14.97 14.63 -5.97
N MET A 124 -15.83 15.55 -6.40
CA MET A 124 -16.52 15.50 -7.69
C MET A 124 -15.63 16.20 -8.73
N ILE A 125 -15.16 15.48 -9.75
CA ILE A 125 -14.30 16.04 -10.80
C ILE A 125 -15.16 16.60 -11.93
N SER A 126 -16.15 15.83 -12.39
CA SER A 126 -17.16 16.28 -13.35
C SER A 126 -18.49 15.55 -13.13
N GLY A 127 -19.60 16.23 -13.36
CA GLY A 127 -20.94 15.64 -13.36
C GLY A 127 -21.38 15.19 -14.76
N GLY A 128 -22.68 14.95 -14.92
CA GLY A 128 -23.29 14.58 -16.21
C GLY A 128 -23.53 13.07 -16.36
N PRO A 129 -23.73 12.57 -17.60
CA PRO A 129 -24.05 11.17 -17.86
C PRO A 129 -22.86 10.21 -17.64
N GLU A 130 -21.63 10.73 -17.70
CA GLU A 130 -20.40 10.00 -17.40
C GLU A 130 -19.58 10.73 -16.32
N PRO A 131 -20.05 10.74 -15.06
CA PRO A 131 -19.40 11.51 -14.01
C PRO A 131 -18.02 10.93 -13.66
N LEU A 132 -17.12 11.83 -13.28
CA LEU A 132 -15.79 11.50 -12.77
C LEU A 132 -15.70 11.86 -11.29
N PHE A 133 -15.19 10.92 -10.50
CA PHE A 133 -15.02 11.03 -9.05
C PHE A 133 -13.56 10.84 -8.67
N SER A 134 -13.10 11.55 -7.63
CA SER A 134 -11.94 11.10 -6.86
C SER A 134 -12.41 10.20 -5.74
N ALA A 135 -12.03 8.92 -5.78
CA ALA A 135 -12.33 7.95 -4.75
C ALA A 135 -11.19 6.93 -4.66
N ASP A 136 -10.81 6.56 -3.44
CA ASP A 136 -9.75 5.58 -3.20
C ASP A 136 -8.37 5.93 -3.82
N GLY A 137 -8.11 7.23 -3.99
CA GLY A 137 -6.92 7.74 -4.69
C GLY A 137 -6.95 7.52 -6.22
N TYR A 138 -8.10 7.14 -6.78
CA TYR A 138 -8.34 7.03 -8.22
C TYR A 138 -9.21 8.17 -8.73
N THR A 139 -8.96 8.57 -9.97
CA THR A 139 -10.01 9.18 -10.80
C THR A 139 -10.84 8.04 -11.40
N ILE A 140 -12.10 7.93 -10.99
CA ILE A 140 -13.03 6.88 -11.42
C ILE A 140 -14.10 7.50 -12.32
N ARG A 141 -14.23 6.96 -13.54
CA ARG A 141 -15.28 7.33 -14.50
C ARG A 141 -16.38 6.27 -14.49
N ILE A 142 -17.62 6.72 -14.37
CA ILE A 142 -18.82 5.92 -14.61
C ILE A 142 -19.26 6.12 -16.06
N THR A 143 -19.73 5.06 -16.71
CA THR A 143 -20.18 5.05 -18.11
C THR A 143 -21.56 4.41 -18.21
N PRO A 144 -22.29 4.55 -19.34
CA PRO A 144 -23.56 3.84 -19.55
C PRO A 144 -23.45 2.31 -19.47
N ALA A 145 -22.25 1.76 -19.67
CA ALA A 145 -21.97 0.33 -19.55
C ALA A 145 -21.62 -0.12 -18.13
N THR A 146 -21.50 0.81 -17.17
CA THR A 146 -21.20 0.48 -15.77
C THR A 146 -22.43 -0.12 -15.11
N ASP A 147 -22.26 -1.29 -14.48
CA ASP A 147 -23.29 -1.91 -13.64
C ASP A 147 -23.40 -1.14 -12.31
N LEU A 148 -24.53 -0.44 -12.12
CA LEU A 148 -24.77 0.49 -11.02
C LEU A 148 -25.70 -0.11 -9.97
N THR A 149 -25.28 -0.06 -8.71
CA THR A 149 -26.12 -0.41 -7.56
C THR A 149 -26.10 0.70 -6.52
N PHE A 150 -27.23 0.94 -5.88
CA PHE A 150 -27.41 2.05 -4.93
C PHE A 150 -28.01 1.53 -3.63
N HIS A 151 -27.53 2.04 -2.49
CA HIS A 151 -28.00 1.63 -1.16
C HIS A 151 -28.02 2.79 -0.17
N GLY A 152 -28.93 2.69 0.80
CA GLY A 152 -29.11 3.66 1.87
C GLY A 152 -29.85 4.89 1.36
N GLU A 153 -29.26 6.08 1.54
CA GLU A 153 -29.86 7.35 1.11
C GLU A 153 -29.59 7.71 -0.36
N ILE A 154 -28.88 6.84 -1.10
CA ILE A 154 -28.56 7.04 -2.52
C ILE A 154 -29.49 6.14 -3.34
N ASN A 155 -30.20 6.71 -4.31
CA ASN A 155 -31.10 5.96 -5.19
C ASN A 155 -30.70 6.07 -6.67
N THR A 156 -30.01 7.14 -7.03
CA THR A 156 -29.60 7.45 -8.40
C THR A 156 -28.19 8.04 -8.43
N ILE A 157 -27.58 8.09 -9.63
CA ILE A 157 -26.28 8.73 -9.82
C ILE A 157 -26.31 10.24 -9.50
N ALA A 158 -27.49 10.88 -9.60
CA ALA A 158 -27.66 12.30 -9.26
C ALA A 158 -27.56 12.56 -7.75
N ASP A 159 -27.84 11.55 -6.92
CA ASP A 159 -27.71 11.64 -5.47
C ASP A 159 -26.26 11.48 -5.00
N VAL A 160 -25.36 11.05 -5.89
CA VAL A 160 -23.96 10.78 -5.58
C VAL A 160 -23.17 12.09 -5.48
N GLY A 161 -22.66 12.35 -4.29
CA GLY A 161 -21.73 13.46 -4.01
C GLY A 161 -20.53 13.03 -3.19
N VAL A 162 -19.76 14.02 -2.72
CA VAL A 162 -18.71 13.78 -1.71
C VAL A 162 -19.28 13.10 -0.47
N ASN A 163 -18.45 12.37 0.29
CA ASN A 163 -18.87 11.53 1.43
C ASN A 163 -19.77 10.32 1.07
N THR A 164 -20.02 10.07 -0.21
CA THR A 164 -20.64 8.81 -0.66
C THR A 164 -19.58 7.71 -0.72
N TRP A 165 -19.89 6.52 -0.23
CA TRP A 165 -19.00 5.36 -0.35
C TRP A 165 -19.19 4.66 -1.67
N LEU A 166 -18.08 4.33 -2.32
CA LEU A 166 -18.04 3.67 -3.61
C LEU A 166 -17.26 2.36 -3.48
N GLN A 167 -17.95 1.24 -3.65
CA GLN A 167 -17.32 -0.04 -3.97
C GLN A 167 -17.28 -0.16 -5.49
N TYR A 168 -16.09 -0.35 -6.06
CA TYR A 168 -15.89 -0.34 -7.51
C TYR A 168 -15.16 -1.60 -8.00
N GLU A 169 -15.37 -1.91 -9.28
CA GLU A 169 -14.50 -2.79 -10.04
C GLU A 169 -14.29 -2.20 -11.45
N GLY A 170 -13.07 -2.19 -11.97
CA GLY A 170 -12.79 -1.61 -13.28
C GLY A 170 -11.38 -1.83 -13.79
N LYS A 171 -11.04 -1.16 -14.89
CA LYS A 171 -9.68 -1.15 -15.46
C LYS A 171 -9.24 0.30 -15.69
N ARG A 172 -7.94 0.57 -15.52
CA ARG A 172 -7.38 1.87 -15.92
C ARG A 172 -7.31 1.95 -17.44
N ASP A 173 -7.67 3.10 -17.99
CA ASP A 173 -7.34 3.44 -19.36
C ASP A 173 -5.89 3.91 -19.48
N ARG A 174 -5.47 4.30 -20.69
CA ARG A 174 -4.10 4.75 -20.98
C ARG A 174 -3.76 6.08 -20.28
N GLN A 175 -4.76 6.83 -19.87
CA GLN A 175 -4.65 8.10 -19.16
C GLN A 175 -4.60 7.90 -17.64
N GLY A 176 -4.74 6.66 -17.15
CA GLY A 176 -4.73 6.32 -15.73
C GLY A 176 -6.10 6.48 -15.05
N VAL A 177 -7.15 6.84 -15.80
CA VAL A 177 -8.53 6.93 -15.29
C VAL A 177 -9.10 5.53 -15.18
N LEU A 178 -9.65 5.19 -14.01
CA LEU A 178 -10.31 3.93 -13.78
C LEU A 178 -11.71 3.97 -14.39
N VAL A 179 -11.92 3.19 -15.44
CA VAL A 179 -13.24 2.98 -16.05
C VAL A 179 -13.94 1.87 -15.28
N ALA A 180 -15.01 2.24 -14.56
CA ALA A 180 -15.75 1.31 -13.74
C ALA A 180 -16.61 0.39 -14.62
N THR A 181 -16.46 -0.92 -14.40
CA THR A 181 -17.38 -1.94 -14.91
C THR A 181 -18.51 -2.23 -13.92
N LYS A 182 -18.25 -2.06 -12.61
CA LYS A 182 -19.23 -2.14 -11.53
C LYS A 182 -19.00 -0.99 -10.57
N ALA A 183 -20.07 -0.37 -10.09
CA ALA A 183 -20.01 0.65 -9.06
C ALA A 183 -21.24 0.55 -8.14
N LYS A 184 -20.98 0.32 -6.85
CA LYS A 184 -21.96 0.27 -5.77
C LYS A 184 -21.79 1.50 -4.90
N PHE A 185 -22.80 2.37 -4.91
CA PHE A 185 -22.82 3.60 -4.13
C PHE A 185 -23.62 3.40 -2.86
N MET A 186 -23.07 3.85 -1.74
CA MET A 186 -23.62 3.63 -0.41
C MET A 186 -23.52 4.91 0.42
N ARG A 187 -24.63 5.33 1.01
CA ARG A 187 -24.63 6.28 2.13
C ARG A 187 -25.49 5.70 3.24
N VAL A 188 -24.83 5.14 4.25
CA VAL A 188 -25.52 4.52 5.39
C VAL A 188 -26.04 5.65 6.28
N ALA A 189 -27.35 5.66 6.52
CA ALA A 189 -28.00 6.59 7.41
C ALA A 189 -27.35 6.54 8.80
N SER A 190 -27.12 7.73 9.34
CA SER A 190 -26.42 8.03 10.59
C SER A 190 -27.05 7.49 11.88
N LYS A 191 -27.92 6.48 11.83
CA LYS A 191 -28.24 5.76 13.06
C LYS A 191 -26.89 5.28 13.59
N PRO A 192 -26.50 5.64 14.82
CA PRO A 192 -25.29 5.08 15.38
C PRO A 192 -25.52 3.58 15.28
N ALA A 193 -24.77 2.92 14.40
CA ALA A 193 -24.53 1.51 14.62
C ALA A 193 -24.15 1.50 16.10
N LYS A 194 -24.78 0.65 16.92
CA LYS A 194 -24.12 0.26 18.17
C LYS A 194 -22.75 -0.11 17.68
N VAL A 195 -21.78 0.79 17.90
CA VAL A 195 -20.40 0.52 17.55
C VAL A 195 -20.23 -0.81 18.23
N LEU A 196 -20.01 -1.85 17.43
CA LEU A 196 -19.64 -3.13 18.00
C LEU A 196 -18.45 -2.72 18.85
N LYS A 197 -18.66 -2.65 20.18
CA LYS A 197 -17.67 -2.31 21.18
C LYS A 197 -16.69 -3.47 21.12
N GLY A 198 -15.95 -3.48 20.03
CA GLY A 198 -14.91 -4.43 19.75
C GLY A 198 -13.77 -4.10 20.70
N PRO A 199 -12.86 -5.05 20.91
CA PRO A 199 -11.77 -4.95 21.88
C PRO A 199 -10.74 -3.83 21.59
N LEU A 200 -11.04 -2.87 20.71
CA LEU A 200 -10.10 -1.91 20.11
C LEU A 200 -10.65 -0.46 20.10
N GLU A 201 -11.74 -0.17 20.84
CA GLU A 201 -12.00 1.18 21.35
C GLU A 201 -10.91 1.51 22.38
N TYR A 202 -9.75 1.92 21.90
CA TYR A 202 -8.70 2.39 22.77
C TYR A 202 -9.07 3.77 23.29
N GLU A 203 -9.34 3.88 24.58
CA GLU A 203 -9.40 5.16 25.27
C GLU A 203 -8.04 5.85 25.11
N MET A 204 -8.04 6.99 24.42
CA MET A 204 -6.89 7.88 24.35
C MET A 204 -7.11 9.00 25.35
N GLU A 205 -6.15 9.16 26.25
CA GLU A 205 -6.12 10.30 27.16
C GLU A 205 -5.11 11.30 26.60
N LEU A 206 -5.60 12.42 26.06
CA LEU A 206 -4.77 13.51 25.57
C LEU A 206 -4.75 14.65 26.59
N GLN A 207 -3.56 15.02 27.04
CA GLN A 207 -3.29 16.21 27.83
C GLN A 207 -2.42 17.14 26.99
N PRO A 208 -2.97 18.20 26.37
CA PRO A 208 -2.19 19.08 25.51
C PRO A 208 -1.11 19.83 26.31
N PRO A 209 0.00 20.21 25.66
CA PRO A 209 1.02 21.04 26.29
C PRO A 209 0.48 22.43 26.62
N ASP A 210 1.00 23.02 27.69
CA ASP A 210 0.82 24.43 27.98
C ASP A 210 2.06 25.19 27.52
N PHE A 211 1.91 25.90 26.41
CA PHE A 211 2.98 26.66 25.78
C PHE A 211 3.38 27.91 26.57
N LEU A 212 2.49 28.46 27.43
CA LEU A 212 2.79 29.64 28.23
C LEU A 212 3.67 29.29 29.43
N SER A 213 3.38 28.16 30.08
CA SER A 213 4.17 27.66 31.21
C SER A 213 5.30 26.71 30.81
N HIS A 214 5.53 26.51 29.50
CA HIS A 214 6.48 25.54 28.95
C HIS A 214 6.29 24.11 29.50
N LYS A 215 5.06 23.77 29.89
CA LYS A 215 4.72 22.46 30.44
C LYS A 215 4.38 21.49 29.32
N GLN A 216 5.15 20.41 29.23
CA GLN A 216 4.91 19.33 28.28
C GLN A 216 3.50 18.75 28.44
N GLY A 217 2.89 18.43 27.32
CA GLY A 217 1.69 17.61 27.27
C GLY A 217 2.06 16.14 27.31
N ARG A 218 1.04 15.29 27.28
CA ARG A 218 1.23 13.85 27.14
C ARG A 218 -0.01 13.20 26.54
N VAL A 219 0.21 12.12 25.81
CA VAL A 219 -0.85 11.28 25.26
C VAL A 219 -0.67 9.85 25.74
N LYS A 220 -1.74 9.20 26.18
CA LYS A 220 -1.72 7.80 26.55
C LYS A 220 -2.27 6.96 25.42
N MET A 221 -1.52 5.95 25.00
CA MET A 221 -1.93 5.01 23.97
C MET A 221 -1.79 3.58 24.47
N ALA A 222 -2.93 2.94 24.74
CA ALA A 222 -2.95 1.58 25.28
C ALA A 222 -2.24 0.53 24.39
N ALA A 223 -2.17 0.75 23.07
CA ALA A 223 -1.53 -0.16 22.12
C ALA A 223 0.01 -0.14 22.14
N ILE A 224 0.63 0.94 22.63
CA ILE A 224 2.10 1.12 22.65
C ILE A 224 2.66 1.35 24.06
N GLY A 225 1.84 1.09 25.08
CA GLY A 225 2.33 0.90 26.45
C GLY A 225 2.74 2.19 27.17
N GLY A 226 1.79 3.10 27.39
CA GLY A 226 1.92 4.14 28.42
C GLY A 226 1.68 5.55 27.94
N TRP A 227 2.30 6.50 28.64
CA TRP A 227 2.24 7.93 28.35
C TRP A 227 3.44 8.35 27.50
N HIS A 228 3.16 9.11 26.45
CA HIS A 228 4.16 9.66 25.53
C HIS A 228 4.15 11.19 25.66
N SER A 229 5.32 11.80 25.78
CA SER A 229 5.43 13.25 25.96
C SER A 229 5.12 14.00 24.67
N ILE A 230 4.38 15.10 24.82
CA ILE A 230 4.16 16.09 23.75
C ILE A 230 5.01 17.31 24.12
N PRO A 231 6.08 17.63 23.36
CA PRO A 231 6.93 18.77 23.66
C PRO A 231 6.12 20.07 23.65
N ALA A 232 6.38 20.93 24.63
CA ALA A 232 5.85 22.29 24.70
C ALA A 232 6.60 23.24 23.75
N ASP A 233 6.75 22.82 22.50
CA ASP A 233 7.40 23.54 21.42
C ASP A 233 6.33 24.11 20.49
N LYS A 234 6.03 25.40 20.66
CA LYS A 234 4.93 26.07 19.95
C LYS A 234 5.13 26.06 18.44
N GLU A 235 6.36 26.25 17.96
CA GLU A 235 6.66 26.31 16.53
C GLU A 235 6.54 24.93 15.88
N LEU A 236 7.06 23.90 16.55
CA LEU A 236 6.95 22.51 16.11
C LEU A 236 5.49 22.07 16.00
N GLN A 237 4.71 22.28 17.07
CA GLN A 237 3.30 21.87 17.08
C GLN A 237 2.48 22.68 16.06
N ALA A 238 2.75 23.98 15.91
CA ALA A 238 2.09 24.81 14.89
C ALA A 238 2.41 24.35 13.46
N ARG A 239 3.66 23.93 13.19
CA ARG A 239 4.05 23.36 11.89
C ARG A 239 3.28 22.08 11.60
N VAL A 240 3.27 21.13 12.56
CA VAL A 240 2.56 19.84 12.41
C VAL A 240 1.06 20.04 12.22
N GLN A 241 0.43 20.88 13.05
CA GLN A 241 -0.99 21.21 12.93
C GLN A 241 -1.32 21.87 11.59
N ARG A 242 -0.51 22.83 11.14
CA ARG A 242 -0.72 23.53 9.86
C ARG A 242 -0.63 22.56 8.68
N VAL A 243 0.40 21.72 8.63
CA VAL A 243 0.59 20.76 7.53
C VAL A 243 -0.50 19.69 7.56
N GLY A 244 -0.79 19.13 8.73
CA GLY A 244 -1.81 18.11 8.94
C GLY A 244 -3.22 18.57 8.56
N MET A 245 -3.66 19.73 9.05
CA MET A 245 -4.98 20.26 8.71
C MET A 245 -5.14 20.59 7.23
N ARG A 246 -4.04 20.90 6.54
CA ARG A 246 -4.06 21.18 5.10
C ARG A 246 -4.37 19.92 4.28
N VAL A 247 -3.84 18.76 4.68
CA VAL A 247 -4.08 17.45 4.01
C VAL A 247 -5.41 16.78 4.36
N VAL A 248 -6.14 17.27 5.37
CA VAL A 248 -7.53 16.84 5.59
C VAL A 248 -8.36 17.12 4.32
N PRO A 249 -9.17 16.18 3.81
CA PRO A 249 -9.98 16.43 2.62
C PRO A 249 -11.03 17.54 2.86
N ALA A 250 -11.37 18.26 1.79
CA ALA A 250 -12.30 19.40 1.86
C ALA A 250 -13.67 19.02 2.44
N PHE A 251 -14.21 17.85 2.06
CA PHE A 251 -15.53 17.41 2.55
C PHE A 251 -15.56 17.23 4.08
N GLN A 252 -14.46 16.74 4.70
CA GLN A 252 -14.36 16.62 6.16
C GLN A 252 -14.28 17.99 6.85
N LYS A 253 -13.58 18.96 6.23
CA LYS A 253 -13.50 20.34 6.75
C LYS A 253 -14.82 21.10 6.66
N GLN A 254 -15.69 20.73 5.72
CA GLN A 254 -16.97 21.41 5.44
C GLN A 254 -18.17 20.79 6.17
N MET A 255 -18.03 19.60 6.76
CA MET A 255 -19.07 18.96 7.56
C MET A 255 -19.42 19.79 8.80
N THR A 256 -20.68 19.75 9.24
CA THR A 256 -21.10 20.40 10.48
C THR A 256 -20.55 19.66 11.70
N GLU A 257 -20.41 20.36 12.84
CA GLU A 257 -19.80 19.77 14.06
C GLU A 257 -20.58 18.57 14.60
N ASP A 258 -21.89 18.55 14.39
CA ASP A 258 -22.82 17.52 14.82
C ASP A 258 -22.98 16.38 13.80
N ASP A 259 -22.33 16.46 12.64
CA ASP A 259 -22.37 15.38 11.65
C ASP A 259 -21.60 14.16 12.19
N PRO A 260 -22.26 12.99 12.39
CA PRO A 260 -21.60 11.79 12.89
C PRO A 260 -20.59 11.19 11.90
N ALA A 261 -20.57 11.67 10.65
CA ALA A 261 -19.54 11.38 9.67
C ALA A 261 -18.27 12.22 9.85
N ARG A 262 -18.32 13.31 10.62
CA ARG A 262 -17.21 14.23 10.82
C ARG A 262 -16.15 13.60 11.71
N ILE A 263 -14.90 13.79 11.31
CA ILE A 263 -13.72 13.36 12.05
C ILE A 263 -13.01 14.60 12.58
N HIS A 264 -12.84 14.69 13.90
CA HIS A 264 -12.10 15.77 14.55
C HIS A 264 -10.59 15.48 14.51
N PHE A 265 -9.97 15.83 13.38
CA PHE A 265 -8.53 15.65 13.21
C PHE A 265 -7.71 16.53 14.16
N GLN A 266 -6.74 15.92 14.85
CA GLN A 266 -5.78 16.59 15.71
C GLN A 266 -4.38 16.05 15.40
N PHE A 267 -3.39 16.93 15.33
CA PHE A 267 -2.03 16.55 14.95
C PHE A 267 -1.04 16.97 16.03
N TRP A 268 -0.22 16.04 16.50
CA TRP A 268 0.78 16.33 17.54
C TRP A 268 2.12 15.67 17.23
N ALA A 269 3.20 16.44 17.42
CA ALA A 269 4.54 15.87 17.54
C ALA A 269 4.71 15.26 18.94
N VAL A 270 5.35 14.09 19.02
CA VAL A 270 5.66 13.43 20.30
C VAL A 270 7.15 13.11 20.42
N ASP A 271 7.66 13.19 21.64
CA ASP A 271 9.03 12.77 21.99
C ASP A 271 9.00 11.29 22.38
N ASP A 272 8.95 10.43 21.37
CA ASP A 272 8.98 8.98 21.55
C ASP A 272 9.87 8.32 20.51
N GLU A 273 10.94 7.69 20.99
CA GLU A 273 11.89 6.94 20.18
C GLU A 273 11.34 5.58 19.73
N GLN A 274 10.26 5.07 20.34
CA GLN A 274 9.63 3.81 19.94
C GLN A 274 8.56 4.02 18.86
N LEU A 275 8.11 5.26 18.66
CA LEU A 275 7.12 5.60 17.65
C LEU A 275 7.78 5.67 16.27
N HIS A 276 7.86 4.52 15.62
CA HIS A 276 8.34 4.36 14.25
C HIS A 276 7.16 4.04 13.30
N GLU A 277 7.16 4.69 12.14
CA GLU A 277 6.39 4.41 10.91
C GLU A 277 4.85 4.39 10.93
N GLU A 278 4.19 3.91 11.99
CA GLU A 278 2.81 3.38 11.86
C GLU A 278 1.77 3.88 12.88
N PHE A 279 2.17 4.61 13.91
CA PHE A 279 1.25 4.99 14.99
C PHE A 279 0.56 6.34 14.74
N CYS A 280 -0.16 6.42 13.63
CA CYS A 280 -0.79 7.66 13.20
C CYS A 280 -2.32 7.71 13.37
N SER A 281 -3.02 6.73 13.95
CA SER A 281 -4.41 6.96 14.40
C SER A 281 -5.02 5.76 15.12
N LEU A 282 -5.38 5.92 16.39
CA LEU A 282 -6.22 4.98 17.12
C LEU A 282 -7.51 5.66 17.54
N THR A 283 -8.50 5.65 16.66
CA THR A 283 -9.87 6.15 16.94
C THR A 283 -9.91 7.69 17.07
N GLY A 284 -11.00 8.36 16.68
CA GLY A 284 -11.21 9.79 16.98
C GLY A 284 -10.37 10.85 16.23
N GLY A 285 -9.56 10.50 15.23
CA GLY A 285 -8.88 11.49 14.36
C GLY A 285 -7.55 12.05 14.89
N LEU A 286 -7.04 11.55 16.02
CA LEU A 286 -5.72 11.92 16.54
C LEU A 286 -4.59 11.29 15.71
N ILE A 287 -3.70 12.12 15.18
CA ILE A 287 -2.55 11.71 14.36
C ILE A 287 -1.28 12.19 15.06
N LEU A 288 -0.41 11.25 15.42
CA LEU A 288 0.87 11.54 16.07
C LEU A 288 2.02 11.33 15.10
N VAL A 289 3.05 12.15 15.24
CA VAL A 289 4.32 12.01 14.49
C VAL A 289 5.48 12.15 15.46
N SER A 290 6.46 11.25 15.39
CA SER A 290 7.61 11.33 16.30
C SER A 290 8.51 12.50 15.91
N ARG A 291 9.10 13.15 16.91
CA ARG A 291 10.11 14.20 16.70
C ARG A 291 11.27 13.68 15.84
N GLN A 292 11.68 12.43 16.05
CA GLN A 292 12.72 11.79 15.26
C GLN A 292 12.36 11.73 13.77
N SER A 293 11.12 11.36 13.41
CA SER A 293 10.69 11.38 12.01
C SER A 293 10.71 12.80 11.44
N LEU A 294 10.26 13.80 12.22
CA LEU A 294 10.27 15.21 11.79
C LEU A 294 11.67 15.73 11.47
N GLU A 295 12.67 15.34 12.25
CA GLU A 295 14.07 15.74 12.08
C GLU A 295 14.73 15.11 10.84
N ARG A 296 14.17 14.02 10.31
CA ARG A 296 14.67 13.35 9.09
C ARG A 296 14.08 13.93 7.81
N LEU A 297 12.94 14.62 7.88
CA LEU A 297 12.21 15.13 6.73
C LEU A 297 12.76 16.51 6.32
N ALA A 298 13.04 16.68 5.03
CA ALA A 298 13.71 17.88 4.52
C ALA A 298 12.78 19.09 4.32
N ASN A 299 11.47 18.87 4.14
CA ASN A 299 10.52 19.92 3.81
C ASN A 299 9.08 19.56 4.21
N ASP A 300 8.16 20.53 4.06
CA ASP A 300 6.74 20.36 4.42
C ASP A 300 6.00 19.42 3.46
N ASP A 301 6.46 19.22 2.22
CA ASP A 301 5.87 18.21 1.31
C ASP A 301 6.12 16.79 1.83
N GLN A 302 7.32 16.51 2.33
CA GLN A 302 7.65 15.22 2.93
C GLN A 302 6.90 14.99 4.25
N LEU A 303 6.72 16.04 5.07
CA LEU A 303 5.85 15.98 6.24
C LEU A 303 4.39 15.73 5.86
N ALA A 304 3.90 16.39 4.80
CA ALA A 304 2.56 16.17 4.30
C ALA A 304 2.32 14.71 3.88
N ALA A 305 3.34 14.02 3.35
CA ALA A 305 3.23 12.60 3.02
C ALA A 305 2.95 11.71 4.24
N VAL A 306 3.65 11.95 5.35
CA VAL A 306 3.47 11.20 6.60
C VAL A 306 2.09 11.50 7.22
N LEU A 307 1.70 12.78 7.27
CA LEU A 307 0.41 13.17 7.87
C LEU A 307 -0.79 12.77 6.99
N ALA A 308 -0.65 12.83 5.66
CA ALA A 308 -1.69 12.40 4.72
C ALA A 308 -1.95 10.89 4.81
N ASP A 309 -0.93 10.08 5.10
CA ASP A 309 -1.09 8.65 5.36
C ASP A 309 -1.90 8.37 6.64
N GLY A 310 -1.65 9.13 7.70
CA GLY A 310 -2.47 9.12 8.91
C GLY A 310 -3.94 9.48 8.64
N VAL A 311 -4.18 10.56 7.88
CA VAL A 311 -5.53 10.97 7.47
C VAL A 311 -6.21 9.89 6.62
N ALA A 312 -5.50 9.34 5.63
CA ALA A 312 -5.99 8.28 4.77
C ALA A 312 -6.38 7.03 5.57
N PHE A 313 -5.57 6.65 6.56
CA PHE A 313 -5.86 5.54 7.46
C PHE A 313 -7.16 5.74 8.25
N VAL A 314 -7.38 6.94 8.82
CA VAL A 314 -8.60 7.22 9.60
C VAL A 314 -9.85 7.15 8.71
N ILE A 315 -9.77 7.72 7.51
CA ILE A 315 -10.85 7.70 6.52
C ILE A 315 -11.17 6.26 6.10
N GLN A 316 -10.16 5.44 5.83
CA GLN A 316 -10.36 4.02 5.49
C GLN A 316 -11.06 3.25 6.61
N ARG A 317 -10.64 3.43 7.87
CA ARG A 317 -11.29 2.77 9.02
C ARG A 317 -12.76 3.15 9.14
N GLN A 318 -13.08 4.43 8.97
CA GLN A 318 -14.46 4.89 8.95
C GLN A 318 -15.25 4.22 7.82
N GLY A 319 -14.61 4.04 6.66
CA GLY A 319 -15.15 3.31 5.53
C GLY A 319 -15.51 1.88 5.78
N ILE A 320 -14.58 1.15 6.39
CA ILE A 320 -14.85 -0.24 6.66
C ILE A 320 -15.95 -0.38 7.72
N SER A 321 -15.96 0.49 8.73
CA SER A 321 -17.04 0.51 9.73
C SER A 321 -18.41 0.75 9.08
N ARG A 322 -18.48 1.69 8.12
CA ARG A 322 -19.72 1.94 7.35
C ARG A 322 -20.06 0.80 6.39
N LEU A 323 -19.07 0.18 5.74
CA LEU A 323 -19.29 -0.98 4.89
C LEU A 323 -19.86 -2.15 5.70
N VAL A 324 -19.27 -2.46 6.85
CA VAL A 324 -19.78 -3.46 7.80
C VAL A 324 -21.22 -3.11 8.20
N ALA A 325 -21.49 -1.86 8.61
CA ALA A 325 -22.84 -1.43 8.96
C ALA A 325 -23.84 -1.59 7.80
N SER A 326 -23.42 -1.30 6.56
CA SER A 326 -24.25 -1.49 5.37
C SER A 326 -24.59 -2.96 5.13
N ARG A 327 -23.63 -3.88 5.30
CA ARG A 327 -23.85 -5.32 5.12
C ARG A 327 -24.78 -5.88 6.19
N VAL A 328 -24.59 -5.47 7.44
CA VAL A 328 -25.52 -5.81 8.54
C VAL A 328 -26.92 -5.31 8.24
N ALA A 329 -27.07 -4.07 7.76
CA ALA A 329 -28.37 -3.50 7.39
C ALA A 329 -29.06 -4.26 6.24
N LEU A 330 -28.28 -4.91 5.36
CA LEU A 330 -28.77 -5.78 4.28
C LEU A 330 -29.05 -7.23 4.74
N GLY A 331 -28.91 -7.53 6.03
CA GLY A 331 -29.13 -8.88 6.58
C GLY A 331 -27.98 -9.86 6.27
N GLU A 332 -26.83 -9.37 5.80
CA GLU A 332 -25.64 -10.19 5.56
C GLU A 332 -24.84 -10.41 6.85
N GLU A 333 -24.22 -11.59 6.98
CA GLU A 333 -23.30 -11.90 8.08
C GLU A 333 -21.99 -11.12 7.90
N ALA A 334 -21.85 -10.00 8.63
CA ALA A 334 -20.70 -9.09 8.51
C ALA A 334 -19.61 -9.31 9.57
N ALA A 335 -19.75 -10.34 10.41
CA ALA A 335 -18.86 -10.61 11.55
C ALA A 335 -17.40 -10.85 11.12
N SER A 336 -17.19 -11.56 10.00
CA SER A 336 -15.85 -11.81 9.45
C SER A 336 -15.17 -10.53 8.95
N LEU A 337 -15.92 -9.65 8.27
CA LEU A 337 -15.42 -8.37 7.78
C LEU A 337 -15.11 -7.41 8.94
N ALA A 338 -15.94 -7.40 9.99
CA ALA A 338 -15.67 -6.65 11.21
C ALA A 338 -14.33 -7.08 11.84
N LEU A 339 -14.14 -8.38 12.10
CA LEU A 339 -12.94 -8.90 12.74
C LEU A 339 -11.63 -8.58 11.98
N MET A 340 -11.65 -8.58 10.64
CA MET A 340 -10.49 -8.25 9.81
C MET A 340 -10.14 -6.75 9.79
N SER A 341 -11.07 -5.88 10.19
CA SER A 341 -11.00 -4.44 9.92
C SER A 341 -10.76 -3.57 11.15
N PHE A 342 -10.96 -4.13 12.34
CA PHE A 342 -10.81 -3.40 13.59
C PHE A 342 -9.39 -3.43 14.15
N ALA A 343 -8.42 -4.07 13.48
CA ALA A 343 -7.19 -4.62 14.03
C ALA A 343 -5.87 -3.86 13.72
N PRO A 344 -5.58 -2.66 14.28
CA PRO A 344 -4.22 -2.10 14.22
C PRO A 344 -3.26 -2.80 15.20
N ALA A 345 -3.71 -3.08 16.44
CA ALA A 345 -2.87 -3.78 17.43
C ALA A 345 -2.68 -5.27 17.10
N THR A 346 -3.66 -5.88 16.44
CA THR A 346 -3.59 -7.25 15.95
C THR A 346 -2.84 -7.36 14.63
N ALA A 347 -2.78 -6.33 13.77
CA ALA A 347 -1.88 -6.35 12.61
C ALA A 347 -0.40 -6.43 13.03
N LEU A 348 0.00 -5.77 14.12
CA LEU A 348 1.34 -5.93 14.72
C LEU A 348 1.53 -7.32 15.34
N PHE A 349 0.51 -7.84 16.04
CA PHE A 349 0.51 -9.20 16.61
C PHE A 349 0.52 -10.31 15.53
N PHE A 350 -0.11 -10.08 14.37
CA PHE A 350 -0.18 -11.03 13.25
C PHE A 350 0.97 -10.86 12.25
N ALA A 351 1.59 -9.67 12.15
CA ALA A 351 2.81 -9.45 11.36
C ALA A 351 4.04 -10.10 12.00
N MET A 352 4.00 -10.35 13.32
CA MET A 352 5.05 -11.08 14.04
C MET A 352 4.99 -12.60 13.88
N ASP A 353 3.89 -13.17 13.37
CA ASP A 353 3.75 -14.62 13.17
C ASP A 353 3.59 -14.95 11.68
N SER A 354 4.69 -15.36 11.05
CA SER A 354 4.89 -15.44 9.60
C SER A 354 4.10 -16.53 8.86
N ASN A 355 3.04 -17.10 9.46
CA ASN A 355 2.38 -18.31 8.96
C ASN A 355 0.86 -18.24 8.77
N LEU A 356 0.21 -17.06 8.81
CA LEU A 356 -1.23 -16.93 8.54
C LEU A 356 -1.54 -16.29 7.17
N PRO A 357 -2.70 -16.60 6.54
CA PRO A 357 -3.06 -16.23 5.16
C PRO A 357 -3.30 -14.72 4.88
N ASN A 358 -2.70 -13.81 5.67
CA ASN A 358 -3.14 -12.41 5.81
C ASN A 358 -2.19 -11.35 5.20
N LYS A 359 -1.01 -11.72 4.67
CA LYS A 359 -0.01 -10.75 4.13
C LYS A 359 -0.53 -9.95 2.93
N GLN A 360 -1.27 -10.59 2.03
CA GLN A 360 -1.83 -9.93 0.84
C GLN A 360 -2.89 -8.89 1.20
N TYR A 361 -3.72 -9.17 2.20
CA TYR A 361 -4.76 -8.23 2.65
C TYR A 361 -4.14 -6.99 3.31
N VAL A 362 -3.17 -7.20 4.20
CA VAL A 362 -2.41 -6.09 4.82
C VAL A 362 -1.76 -5.23 3.73
N GLN A 363 -1.07 -5.85 2.77
CA GLN A 363 -0.47 -5.14 1.65
C GLN A 363 -1.49 -4.35 0.83
N GLN A 364 -2.66 -4.91 0.52
CA GLN A 364 -3.72 -4.19 -0.21
C GLN A 364 -4.21 -2.95 0.54
N GLN A 365 -4.34 -3.03 1.87
CA GLN A 365 -4.72 -1.88 2.70
C GLN A 365 -3.63 -0.80 2.70
N GLU A 366 -2.36 -1.21 2.76
CA GLU A 366 -1.23 -0.29 2.65
C GLU A 366 -1.19 0.41 1.29
N GLU A 367 -1.33 -0.36 0.20
CA GLU A 367 -1.41 0.18 -1.17
C GLU A 367 -2.58 1.16 -1.28
N GLN A 368 -3.75 0.82 -0.73
CA GLN A 368 -4.92 1.68 -0.70
C GLN A 368 -4.61 3.01 0.00
N ARG A 369 -4.00 2.93 1.18
CA ARG A 369 -3.65 4.09 2.01
C ARG A 369 -2.65 4.98 1.29
N ALA A 370 -1.64 4.36 0.69
CA ALA A 370 -0.61 5.04 -0.07
C ALA A 370 -1.18 5.81 -1.27
N ARG A 371 -2.15 5.25 -2.01
CA ARG A 371 -2.84 5.98 -3.10
C ARG A 371 -3.61 7.18 -2.59
N LEU A 372 -4.41 6.97 -1.55
CA LEU A 372 -5.24 8.03 -0.99
C LEU A 372 -4.37 9.16 -0.44
N ALA A 373 -3.28 8.85 0.26
CA ALA A 373 -2.33 9.85 0.78
C ALA A 373 -1.76 10.74 -0.35
N LEU A 374 -1.37 10.17 -1.49
CA LEU A 374 -0.90 10.96 -2.64
C LEU A 374 -1.99 11.92 -3.15
N SER A 375 -3.24 11.47 -3.25
CA SER A 375 -4.37 12.33 -3.64
C SER A 375 -4.59 13.46 -2.64
N LEU A 376 -4.51 13.19 -1.34
CA LEU A 376 -4.68 14.19 -0.29
C LEU A 376 -3.55 15.24 -0.32
N MET A 377 -2.31 14.82 -0.57
CA MET A 377 -1.19 15.75 -0.79
C MET A 377 -1.44 16.66 -1.99
N ALA A 378 -1.85 16.08 -3.12
CA ALA A 378 -2.12 16.81 -4.35
C ALA A 378 -3.24 17.83 -4.17
N ASP A 379 -4.37 17.42 -3.57
CA ASP A 379 -5.51 18.31 -3.29
C ASP A 379 -5.15 19.42 -2.28
N ALA A 380 -4.20 19.17 -1.39
CA ALA A 380 -3.67 20.15 -0.44
C ALA A 380 -2.64 21.12 -1.06
N GLY A 381 -2.17 20.84 -2.28
CA GLY A 381 -1.16 21.64 -2.99
C GLY A 381 0.28 21.34 -2.57
N TYR A 382 0.54 20.18 -1.97
CA TYR A 382 1.90 19.65 -1.74
C TYR A 382 2.33 18.79 -2.93
N ASP A 383 3.64 18.62 -3.13
CA ASP A 383 4.20 17.77 -4.19
C ASP A 383 4.11 16.28 -3.83
N PRO A 384 3.22 15.48 -4.46
CA PRO A 384 3.11 14.05 -4.16
C PRO A 384 4.37 13.25 -4.51
N LYS A 385 5.27 13.80 -5.35
CA LYS A 385 6.54 13.16 -5.72
C LYS A 385 7.54 13.10 -4.56
N GLN A 386 7.31 13.88 -3.50
CA GLN A 386 8.13 13.84 -2.28
C GLN A 386 7.77 12.65 -1.37
N ALA A 387 6.61 12.02 -1.56
CA ALA A 387 6.15 10.96 -0.67
C ALA A 387 7.04 9.70 -0.66
N PRO A 388 7.48 9.14 -1.80
CA PRO A 388 8.38 7.98 -1.79
C PRO A 388 9.66 8.23 -1.02
N GLU A 389 10.20 9.45 -1.12
CA GLU A 389 11.42 9.86 -0.44
C GLU A 389 11.21 10.09 1.06
N ALA A 390 10.08 10.71 1.45
CA ALA A 390 9.69 10.86 2.85
C ALA A 390 9.72 9.49 3.56
N TRP A 391 9.07 8.48 2.97
CA TRP A 391 9.06 7.11 3.48
C TRP A 391 10.45 6.48 3.47
N ARG A 392 11.29 6.72 2.45
CA ARG A 392 12.68 6.24 2.42
C ARG A 392 13.50 6.75 3.63
N LEU A 393 13.24 7.97 4.09
CA LEU A 393 13.92 8.61 5.22
C LEU A 393 13.37 8.19 6.58
N VAL A 394 12.05 8.05 6.71
CA VAL A 394 11.43 7.75 8.01
C VAL A 394 11.32 6.25 8.29
N ALA A 395 11.32 5.41 7.25
CA ALA A 395 11.09 3.98 7.40
C ALA A 395 12.15 3.22 8.23
N PRO A 396 13.46 3.40 7.97
CA PRO A 396 14.48 2.67 8.69
C PRO A 396 14.47 3.04 10.17
N LYS A 397 14.51 2.05 11.07
CA LYS A 397 14.69 2.30 12.52
C LYS A 397 15.91 3.19 12.80
N HIS A 398 17.02 2.92 12.13
CA HIS A 398 18.24 3.73 12.20
C HIS A 398 18.67 4.18 10.81
N LEU A 399 19.01 5.47 10.67
CA LEU A 399 19.59 5.97 9.44
C LEU A 399 21.02 5.45 9.27
N PRO A 400 21.39 4.93 8.09
CA PRO A 400 22.77 4.59 7.79
C PRO A 400 23.61 5.87 7.66
N ARG A 401 24.93 5.74 7.86
CA ARG A 401 25.87 6.86 7.61
C ARG A 401 25.81 7.36 6.16
N ASN A 402 25.54 6.46 5.21
CA ASN A 402 25.37 6.80 3.81
C ASN A 402 23.89 6.65 3.41
N LEU A 403 23.20 7.77 3.20
CA LEU A 403 21.79 7.79 2.80
C LEU A 403 21.54 7.19 1.41
N ASP A 404 22.53 7.09 0.54
CA ASP A 404 22.39 6.45 -0.78
C ASP A 404 22.17 4.93 -0.67
N SER A 405 22.51 4.35 0.47
CA SER A 405 22.27 2.93 0.77
C SER A 405 20.84 2.61 1.21
N LEU A 406 20.02 3.64 1.45
CA LEU A 406 18.63 3.44 1.84
C LEU A 406 17.83 2.83 0.71
N LYS A 407 17.19 1.69 1.03
CA LYS A 407 16.22 1.05 0.13
C LYS A 407 14.88 1.76 0.21
N TYR A 408 14.17 1.78 -0.90
CA TYR A 408 12.77 2.19 -0.88
C TYR A 408 11.94 1.11 -0.20
N PRO A 409 11.14 1.43 0.84
CA PRO A 409 10.15 0.50 1.35
C PRO A 409 9.08 0.23 0.27
N ASP A 410 8.36 -0.88 0.40
CA ASP A 410 7.37 -1.30 -0.59
C ASP A 410 6.32 -0.22 -0.86
N ARG A 411 5.90 0.52 0.17
CA ARG A 411 5.01 1.68 0.04
C ARG A 411 5.56 2.73 -0.92
N SER A 412 6.84 3.10 -0.80
CA SER A 412 7.47 4.07 -1.68
C SER A 412 7.51 3.58 -3.11
N GLY A 413 7.88 2.32 -3.31
CA GLY A 413 7.91 1.68 -4.62
C GLY A 413 6.54 1.67 -5.29
N TYR A 414 5.51 1.35 -4.52
CA TYR A 414 4.12 1.41 -4.96
C TYR A 414 3.70 2.84 -5.34
N GLN A 415 4.01 3.83 -4.49
CA GLN A 415 3.72 5.25 -4.76
C GLN A 415 4.41 5.75 -6.02
N LEU A 416 5.67 5.36 -6.28
CA LEU A 416 6.37 5.68 -7.54
C LEU A 416 5.60 5.18 -8.77
N GLY A 417 4.98 4.01 -8.67
CA GLY A 417 4.09 3.48 -9.72
C GLY A 417 2.85 4.33 -9.95
N ILE A 418 2.20 4.73 -8.86
CA ILE A 418 1.02 5.61 -8.92
C ILE A 418 1.37 6.96 -9.51
N LEU A 419 2.47 7.57 -9.06
CA LEU A 419 2.98 8.84 -9.58
C LEU A 419 3.29 8.72 -11.09
N ASN A 420 3.95 7.64 -11.50
CA ASN A 420 4.26 7.38 -12.90
C ASN A 420 3.00 7.19 -13.75
N LEU A 421 1.90 6.64 -13.22
CA LEU A 421 0.70 6.38 -14.01
C LEU A 421 -0.32 7.53 -14.00
N GLN A 422 -0.57 8.14 -12.84
CA GLN A 422 -1.65 9.09 -12.63
C GLN A 422 -1.17 10.56 -12.64
N TYR A 423 0.10 10.82 -12.35
CA TYR A 423 0.65 12.18 -12.20
C TYR A 423 1.60 12.58 -13.35
N ARG A 424 1.58 11.84 -14.47
CA ARG A 424 2.41 12.09 -15.67
C ARG A 424 2.23 13.47 -16.30
N GLN A 425 1.06 14.12 -16.12
CA GLN A 425 0.64 15.28 -16.93
C GLN A 425 0.46 16.62 -16.19
N GLN A 426 0.82 16.76 -14.91
CA GLN A 426 0.79 18.10 -14.26
C GLN A 426 1.88 19.07 -14.78
N ASN A 427 2.74 18.65 -15.71
CA ASN A 427 3.79 19.48 -16.32
C ASN A 427 3.37 20.26 -17.58
N SER A 428 2.11 20.18 -18.03
CA SER A 428 1.69 20.80 -19.31
C SER A 428 0.74 22.01 -19.17
N THR A 429 0.22 22.30 -17.99
CA THR A 429 -0.85 23.31 -17.81
C THR A 429 -0.72 24.16 -16.54
N ALA A 430 0.50 24.49 -16.12
CA ALA A 430 0.73 25.47 -15.05
C ALA A 430 1.86 26.45 -15.40
N ILE A 431 1.70 27.15 -16.53
CA ILE A 431 2.22 28.51 -16.66
C ILE A 431 0.98 29.41 -16.68
N SER A 432 0.48 29.70 -15.48
CA SER A 432 -0.29 30.92 -15.25
C SER A 432 0.41 31.61 -14.08
N PRO A 433 0.81 32.89 -14.21
CA PRO A 433 1.53 33.58 -13.16
C PRO A 433 0.61 33.70 -11.95
N ARG A 434 1.12 33.31 -10.77
CA ARG A 434 0.43 33.57 -9.51
C ARG A 434 0.28 35.10 -9.36
N PRO A 435 -0.87 35.61 -8.90
CA PRO A 435 -1.02 37.01 -8.51
C PRO A 435 -0.13 37.37 -7.32
#